data_AF-A0A9X7RHJ1-F1
#
_entry.id   AF-A0A9X7RHJ1-F1
#
_cell.length_a   1.000
_cell.length_b   1.000
_cell.length_c   1.000
_cell.angle_alpha   90.00
_cell.angle_beta   90.00
_cell.angle_gamma   90.00
#
_symmetry.space_group_name_H-M   'P 1'
#
loop_
_entity.id
_entity.type
_entity.pdbx_description
1 polymer ?
#
loop_
_entity_poly.entity_id
_entity_poly.type
_entity_poly.pdbx_seq_one_letter_code
_entity_poly.pdbx_strand_id
1 'polypeptide(L)'
;MTTKHETMTEEGTCPRCGEKDLWREDADVGVGIIYGPWGCPHCGWSESEEYDLKFGGGVQDNGSYLDPYGGLLPAGNPIAKMLSMEARK
;
A
#
# COMPACT_ATOMS: atom_id res chain seq x y z
N MET A 1 20.52 -7.93 1.76
CA MET A 1 20.11 -9.07 2.60
C MET A 1 18.67 -8.81 2.98
N THR A 2 17.72 -9.38 2.24
CA THR A 2 16.29 -9.27 2.56
C THR A 2 16.05 -10.14 3.79
N THR A 3 15.92 -9.50 4.94
CA THR A 3 15.49 -10.14 6.18
C THR A 3 14.21 -10.91 5.84
N LYS A 4 14.22 -12.23 5.99
CA LYS A 4 13.00 -13.04 5.88
C LYS A 4 12.11 -12.57 7.03
N HIS A 5 11.17 -11.68 6.73
CA HIS A 5 10.22 -11.22 7.72
C HIS A 5 9.38 -12.44 8.13
N GLU A 6 9.40 -12.74 9.42
CA GLU A 6 8.38 -13.58 10.06
C GLU A 6 7.01 -13.15 9.56
N THR A 7 6.11 -14.11 9.33
CA THR A 7 4.79 -13.90 8.73
C THR A 7 4.12 -12.66 9.33
N MET A 8 4.11 -11.55 8.58
CA MET A 8 3.48 -10.31 9.04
C MET A 8 1.99 -10.58 9.25
N THR A 9 1.44 -10.02 10.32
CA THR A 9 0.03 -10.11 10.71
C THR A 9 -0.54 -8.71 10.89
N GLU A 10 -1.86 -8.60 11.07
CA GLU A 10 -2.53 -7.34 11.39
C GLU A 10 -2.03 -6.71 12.70
N GLU A 11 -1.64 -7.55 13.67
CA GLU A 11 -0.98 -7.17 14.93
C GLU A 11 0.53 -6.88 14.76
N GLY A 12 1.01 -6.92 13.52
CA GLY A 12 2.41 -6.71 13.16
C GLY A 12 2.88 -5.29 13.44
N THR A 13 4.18 -5.15 13.63
CA THR A 13 4.83 -3.84 13.81
C THR A 13 5.47 -3.41 12.51
N CYS A 14 5.17 -2.19 12.07
CA CYS A 14 5.78 -1.62 10.88
C CYS A 14 7.31 -1.53 11.04
N PRO A 15 8.10 -2.14 10.14
CA PRO A 15 9.55 -2.14 10.25
C PRO A 15 10.17 -0.75 9.96
N ARG A 16 9.40 0.18 9.39
CA ARG A 16 9.86 1.54 9.05
C ARG A 16 9.63 2.55 10.16
N CYS A 17 8.42 2.59 10.74
CA CYS A 17 8.07 3.61 11.74
C CYS A 17 7.82 3.05 13.14
N GLY A 18 7.77 1.73 13.31
CA GLY A 18 7.56 1.10 14.62
C GLY A 18 6.12 1.16 15.12
N GLU A 19 5.20 1.74 14.35
CA GLU A 19 3.77 1.74 14.67
C GLU A 19 3.22 0.32 14.59
N LYS A 20 2.25 0.05 15.45
CA LYS A 20 1.44 -1.17 15.42
C LYS A 20 0.23 -0.89 14.53
N ASP A 21 -0.34 -1.93 13.96
CA ASP A 21 -1.43 -1.91 12.97
C ASP A 21 -0.90 -1.86 11.53
N LEU A 22 -0.69 -3.06 10.99
CA LEU A 22 -0.50 -3.27 9.56
C LEU A 22 -1.84 -3.64 8.93
N TRP A 23 -2.05 -3.17 7.71
CA TRP A 23 -3.27 -3.44 6.97
C TRP A 23 -2.94 -3.98 5.58
N ARG A 24 -3.87 -4.72 4.97
CA ARG A 24 -3.75 -5.18 3.59
C ARG A 24 -5.12 -5.32 2.97
N GLU A 25 -5.18 -5.15 1.65
CA GLU A 25 -6.41 -5.43 0.91
C GLU A 25 -6.61 -6.94 0.74
N ASP A 26 -7.87 -7.35 0.66
CA ASP A 26 -8.25 -8.72 0.37
C ASP A 26 -9.45 -8.77 -0.60
N ALA A 27 -9.45 -9.79 -1.44
CA ALA A 27 -10.48 -10.01 -2.43
C ALA A 27 -10.84 -11.49 -2.50
N ASP A 28 -12.09 -11.82 -2.16
CA ASP A 28 -12.67 -13.12 -2.44
C ASP A 28 -12.96 -13.25 -3.94
N VAL A 29 -12.35 -14.27 -4.57
CA VAL A 29 -12.48 -14.55 -6.01
C VAL A 29 -13.36 -15.77 -6.30
N GLY A 30 -14.13 -16.25 -5.33
CA GLY A 30 -15.06 -17.37 -5.45
C GLY A 30 -14.42 -18.76 -5.33
N VAL A 31 -13.09 -18.84 -5.26
CA VAL A 31 -12.31 -20.06 -4.99
C VAL A 31 -11.31 -19.90 -3.84
N GLY A 32 -11.33 -18.76 -3.17
CA GLY A 32 -10.40 -18.37 -2.12
C GLY A 32 -10.23 -16.86 -2.05
N ILE A 33 -9.41 -16.40 -1.11
CA ILE A 33 -9.10 -14.99 -0.90
C ILE A 33 -7.69 -14.72 -1.44
N ILE A 34 -7.59 -13.75 -2.34
CA ILE A 34 -6.32 -13.14 -2.75
C ILE A 34 -6.07 -11.99 -1.80
N TYR A 35 -4.81 -11.84 -1.40
CA TYR A 35 -4.43 -10.78 -0.50
C TYR A 35 -3.32 -9.93 -1.09
N GLY A 36 -3.45 -8.62 -0.89
CA GLY A 36 -2.40 -7.65 -1.18
C GLY A 36 -1.27 -7.66 -0.14
N PRO A 37 -0.24 -6.83 -0.37
CA PRO A 37 0.86 -6.67 0.55
C PRO A 37 0.41 -6.06 1.89
N TRP A 38 1.07 -6.46 2.97
CA TRP A 38 1.01 -5.71 4.23
C TRP A 38 1.58 -4.31 4.05
N GLY A 39 0.81 -3.31 4.44
CA GLY A 39 1.18 -1.91 4.40
C GLY A 39 0.92 -1.19 5.72
N CYS A 40 1.64 -0.09 5.94
CA CYS A 40 1.52 0.73 7.13
C CYS A 40 0.76 2.04 6.83
N PRO A 41 -0.39 2.29 7.50
CA PRO A 41 -1.17 3.51 7.30
C PRO A 41 -0.47 4.79 7.74
N HIS A 42 0.49 4.68 8.66
CA HIS A 42 1.15 5.84 9.25
C HIS A 42 2.29 6.40 8.39
N CYS A 43 3.06 5.52 7.73
CA CYS A 43 4.28 5.93 7.03
C CYS A 43 4.37 5.48 5.57
N GLY A 44 3.32 4.81 5.06
CA GLY A 44 3.27 4.35 3.67
C GLY A 44 4.29 3.26 3.34
N TRP A 45 4.77 2.52 4.35
CA TRP A 45 5.57 1.32 4.11
C TRP A 45 4.69 0.22 3.50
N SER A 46 5.26 -0.59 2.61
CA SER A 46 4.65 -1.82 2.11
C SER A 46 5.68 -2.95 2.09
N GLU A 47 5.24 -4.19 2.28
CA GLU A 47 6.10 -5.37 2.10
C GLU A 47 6.55 -5.57 0.65
N SER A 48 5.81 -4.98 -0.31
CA SER A 48 6.17 -4.93 -1.71
C SER A 48 6.71 -3.55 -2.07
N GLU A 49 7.93 -3.49 -2.61
CA GLU A 49 8.55 -2.23 -3.05
C GLU A 49 7.71 -1.49 -4.11
N GLU A 50 6.94 -2.22 -4.92
CA GLU A 50 6.04 -1.64 -5.93
C GLU A 50 4.95 -0.77 -5.30
N TYR A 51 4.45 -1.14 -4.13
CA TYR A 51 3.35 -0.44 -3.45
C TYR A 51 3.85 0.51 -2.34
N ASP A 52 5.13 0.44 -2.00
CA ASP A 52 5.72 1.29 -0.97
C ASP A 52 5.84 2.75 -1.45
N LEU A 53 5.33 3.70 -0.67
CA LEU A 53 5.28 5.12 -1.05
C LEU A 53 6.66 5.79 -1.17
N LYS A 54 7.74 5.17 -0.69
CA LYS A 54 9.11 5.67 -0.91
C LYS A 54 9.74 5.18 -2.21
N PHE A 55 9.17 4.15 -2.85
CA PHE A 55 9.79 3.47 -3.98
C PHE A 55 8.91 3.53 -5.23
N GLY A 56 7.82 2.74 -5.29
CA GLY A 56 6.95 2.67 -6.47
C GLY A 56 5.50 3.12 -6.24
N GLY A 57 5.06 3.15 -4.98
CA GLY A 57 3.69 3.46 -4.61
C GLY A 57 3.35 4.95 -4.73
N GLY A 58 2.09 5.28 -4.50
CA GLY A 58 1.58 6.65 -4.50
C GLY A 58 1.01 7.08 -5.85
N VAL A 59 1.09 8.38 -6.14
CA VAL A 59 0.56 8.96 -7.38
C VAL A 59 1.43 8.53 -8.57
N GLN A 60 0.78 7.92 -9.55
CA GLN A 60 1.40 7.40 -10.76
C GLN A 60 1.34 8.44 -11.91
N ASP A 61 2.14 8.25 -12.96
CA ASP A 61 2.23 9.18 -14.11
C ASP A 61 0.88 9.40 -14.83
N ASN A 62 0.04 8.36 -14.85
CA ASN A 62 -1.31 8.42 -15.44
C ASN A 62 -2.35 9.07 -14.50
N GLY A 63 -1.97 9.51 -13.30
CA GLY A 63 -2.83 10.10 -12.28
C GLY A 63 -3.62 9.10 -11.43
N SER A 64 -3.37 7.79 -11.56
CA SER A 64 -3.88 6.81 -10.59
C SER A 64 -3.07 6.87 -9.29
N TYR A 65 -3.59 6.26 -8.24
CA TYR A 65 -2.89 6.14 -6.95
C TYR A 65 -2.78 4.66 -6.58
N LEU A 66 -1.54 4.19 -6.39
CA LEU A 66 -1.24 2.88 -5.80
C LEU A 66 -1.07 3.05 -4.30
N ASP A 67 -1.92 2.39 -3.51
CA ASP A 67 -1.82 2.43 -2.06
C ASP A 67 -0.84 1.37 -1.52
N PRO A 68 -0.39 1.48 -0.26
CA PRO A 68 0.57 0.54 0.33
C PRO A 68 0.04 -0.90 0.50
N TYR A 69 -1.25 -1.13 0.27
CA TYR A 69 -1.99 -2.33 0.67
C TYR A 69 -2.33 -3.24 -0.51
N GLY A 70 -1.97 -2.83 -1.73
CA GLY A 70 -2.25 -3.57 -2.97
C GLY A 70 -3.35 -2.96 -3.83
N GLY A 71 -3.98 -1.87 -3.39
CA GLY A 71 -5.07 -1.22 -4.10
C GLY A 71 -4.61 -0.21 -5.14
N LEU A 72 -5.39 -0.08 -6.21
CA LEU A 72 -5.24 0.93 -7.25
C LEU A 72 -6.51 1.77 -7.33
N LEU A 73 -6.40 3.07 -7.02
CA LEU A 73 -7.44 4.04 -7.33
C LEU A 73 -7.22 4.59 -8.75
N PRO A 74 -8.12 4.35 -9.70
CA PRO A 74 -7.96 4.84 -11.07
C PRO A 74 -8.01 6.36 -11.13
N ALA A 75 -7.37 6.97 -12.13
CA ALA A 75 -7.29 8.44 -12.28
C ALA A 75 -8.64 9.16 -12.36
N GLY A 76 -9.71 8.44 -12.71
CA GLY A 76 -11.08 8.96 -12.67
C GLY A 76 -11.62 9.20 -11.26
N ASN A 77 -11.08 8.50 -10.25
CA ASN A 77 -11.52 8.54 -8.87
C ASN A 77 -11.26 9.92 -8.24
N PRO A 78 -12.25 10.54 -7.56
CA PRO A 78 -12.08 11.84 -6.92
C PRO A 78 -10.90 11.93 -5.94
N ILE A 79 -10.61 10.86 -5.20
CA ILE A 79 -9.51 10.81 -4.24
C ILE A 79 -8.16 10.77 -4.97
N ALA A 80 -8.02 9.93 -5.99
CA ALA A 80 -6.79 9.88 -6.80
C ALA A 80 -6.51 11.24 -7.48
N LYS A 81 -7.56 11.93 -7.95
CA LYS A 81 -7.43 13.30 -8.47
C LYS A 81 -6.95 14.27 -7.41
N MET A 82 -7.50 14.23 -6.21
CA MET A 82 -7.09 15.09 -5.10
C MET A 82 -5.62 14.88 -4.76
N LEU A 83 -5.19 13.64 -4.55
CA LEU A 83 -3.80 13.28 -4.24
C LEU A 83 -2.85 13.70 -5.37
N SER A 84 -3.26 13.50 -6.62
CA SER A 84 -2.47 13.94 -7.79
C SER A 84 -2.30 15.45 -7.86
N MET A 85 -3.29 16.23 -7.41
CA MET A 85 -3.18 17.69 -7.35
C MET A 85 -2.29 18.14 -6.19
N GLU A 86 -2.31 17.45 -5.06
CA GLU A 86 -1.44 17.73 -3.92
C GLU A 86 0.02 17.44 -4.21
N ALA A 87 0.32 16.32 -4.88
CA ALA A 87 1.68 15.95 -5.27
C ALA A 87 2.35 16.91 -6.27
N ARG A 88 1.57 17.76 -6.94
CA ARG A 88 2.05 18.75 -7.92
C ARG A 88 2.32 20.14 -7.31
N LYS A 89 1.97 20.35 -6.04
CA LYS A 89 2.22 21.61 -5.32
C LYS A 89 3.60 21.59 -4.69
#